data_AF-A0A2N3WYC2-F1
#
_entry.id   AF-A0A2N3WYC2-F1
#
_cell.length_a   1.000
_cell.length_b   1.000
_cell.length_c   1.000
_cell.angle_alpha   90.00
_cell.angle_beta   90.00
_cell.angle_gamma   90.00
#
_symmetry.space_group_name_H-M   'P 1'
#
loop_
_entity.id
_entity.type
_entity.pdbx_description
1 polymer ?
#
loop_
_entity_poly.entity_id
_entity_poly.type
_entity_poly.pdbx_seq_one_letter_code
_entity_poly.pdbx_strand_id
1 'polypeptide(L)'
;MSSIYFESNSNRPVTDRGRRVDATSNIESTIAPLAMPGLILGLILVGLGVTALVRLGDWVGNYGSVLVVLAYVLYMAAAVRLVLWGAITVWSLHRR
;
A
#
# COMPACT_ATOMS: atom_id res chain seq x y z
N MET A 1 -48.87 -6.34 -31.76
CA MET A 1 -48.12 -6.40 -30.50
C MET A 1 -47.09 -7.52 -30.62
N SER A 2 -45.87 -7.23 -31.07
CA SER A 2 -44.77 -8.20 -31.10
C SER A 2 -43.82 -7.91 -29.93
N SER A 3 -43.80 -8.81 -28.96
CA SER A 3 -42.88 -8.78 -27.82
C SER A 3 -41.44 -8.87 -28.34
N ILE A 4 -40.65 -7.83 -28.09
CA ILE A 4 -39.22 -7.81 -28.37
C ILE A 4 -38.57 -8.72 -27.31
N TYR A 5 -38.37 -9.99 -27.65
CA TYR A 5 -37.60 -10.89 -26.81
C TYR A 5 -36.15 -10.39 -26.79
N PHE A 6 -35.76 -9.75 -25.68
CA PHE A 6 -34.36 -9.55 -25.35
C PHE A 6 -33.76 -10.91 -25.01
N GLU A 7 -33.30 -11.63 -26.03
CA GLU A 7 -32.41 -12.76 -25.85
C GLU A 7 -31.11 -12.19 -25.26
N SER A 8 -30.95 -12.29 -23.93
CA SER A 8 -29.75 -11.87 -23.23
C SER A 8 -28.60 -12.81 -23.62
N ASN A 9 -27.99 -12.55 -24.77
CA ASN A 9 -26.73 -13.16 -25.19
C ASN A 9 -25.62 -12.74 -24.21
N SER A 10 -25.55 -13.47 -23.10
CA SER A 10 -24.68 -13.27 -21.94
C SER A 10 -23.25 -13.80 -22.16
N ASN A 11 -22.81 -13.92 -23.42
CA ASN A 11 -21.48 -14.36 -23.80
C ASN A 11 -20.36 -13.32 -23.49
N ARG A 12 -20.51 -12.53 -22.42
CA ARG A 12 -19.37 -11.80 -21.84
C ARG A 12 -18.61 -12.78 -20.96
N PRO A 13 -17.29 -12.99 -21.16
CA PRO A 13 -16.51 -13.83 -20.28
C PRO A 13 -16.52 -13.22 -18.87
N VAL A 14 -17.34 -13.79 -17.98
CA VAL A 14 -17.38 -13.51 -16.51
C VAL A 14 -16.07 -13.95 -15.82
N THR A 15 -15.11 -14.47 -16.58
CA THR A 15 -13.91 -15.13 -16.07
C THR A 15 -12.73 -14.19 -15.81
N ASP A 16 -12.73 -12.92 -16.25
CA ASP A 16 -11.60 -12.01 -15.96
C ASP A 16 -11.82 -11.23 -14.64
N ARG A 17 -13.02 -10.68 -14.40
CA ARG A 17 -13.29 -9.91 -13.19
C ARG A 17 -13.36 -10.80 -11.94
N GLY A 18 -14.06 -11.94 -12.00
CA GLY A 18 -14.13 -12.89 -10.88
C GLY A 18 -12.76 -13.45 -10.53
N ARG A 19 -12.00 -13.90 -11.54
CA ARG A 19 -10.64 -14.41 -11.34
C ARG A 19 -9.68 -13.37 -10.76
N ARG A 20 -9.77 -12.10 -11.16
CA ARG A 20 -8.94 -11.03 -10.57
C ARG A 20 -9.32 -10.78 -9.12
N VAL A 21 -10.62 -10.73 -8.79
CA VAL A 21 -11.10 -10.54 -7.42
C VAL A 21 -10.70 -11.72 -6.53
N ASP A 22 -10.78 -12.96 -7.02
CA ASP A 22 -10.36 -14.16 -6.31
C ASP A 22 -8.83 -14.28 -6.17
N ALA A 23 -8.07 -13.86 -7.19
CA ALA A 23 -6.61 -13.80 -7.11
C ALA A 23 -6.15 -12.73 -6.11
N THR A 24 -6.75 -11.53 -6.16
CA THR A 24 -6.47 -10.46 -5.20
C THR A 24 -6.87 -10.85 -3.77
N SER A 25 -7.99 -11.56 -3.57
CA SER A 25 -8.42 -12.00 -2.23
C SER A 25 -7.55 -13.13 -1.66
N ASN A 26 -7.07 -14.06 -2.50
CA ASN A 26 -6.09 -15.08 -2.08
C ASN A 26 -4.73 -14.47 -1.73
N ILE A 27 -4.27 -13.48 -2.51
CA ILE A 27 -3.06 -12.72 -2.21
C ILE A 27 -3.23 -11.94 -0.91
N GLU A 28 -4.34 -11.23 -0.72
CA GLU A 28 -4.64 -10.49 0.50
C GLU A 28 -4.68 -11.43 1.73
N SER A 29 -5.28 -12.62 1.59
CA SER A 29 -5.34 -13.61 2.68
C SER A 29 -3.96 -14.19 3.03
N THR A 30 -3.07 -14.33 2.05
CA THR A 30 -1.69 -14.79 2.25
C THR A 30 -0.80 -13.69 2.84
N ILE A 31 -1.10 -12.43 2.53
CA ILE A 31 -0.31 -11.26 2.96
C ILE A 31 -0.84 -10.67 4.28
N ALA A 32 -2.08 -10.97 4.68
CA ALA A 32 -2.68 -10.54 5.95
C ALA A 32 -1.80 -10.79 7.20
N PRO A 33 -1.08 -11.93 7.35
CA PRO A 33 -0.16 -12.14 8.46
C PRO A 33 1.08 -11.23 8.41
N LEU A 34 1.49 -10.79 7.22
CA LEU A 34 2.63 -9.89 7.01
C LEU A 34 2.28 -8.42 7.27
N ALA A 35 0.99 -8.09 7.44
CA ALA A 35 0.56 -6.74 7.75
C ALA A 35 1.12 -6.24 9.09
N MET A 36 1.16 -7.11 10.12
CA MET A 36 1.74 -6.76 11.42
C MET A 36 3.24 -6.43 11.35
N PRO A 37 4.12 -7.31 10.82
CA PRO A 37 5.54 -6.98 10.71
C PRO A 37 5.78 -5.81 9.75
N GLY A 38 4.97 -5.64 8.70
CA GLY A 38 5.01 -4.46 7.83
C GLY A 38 4.70 -3.17 8.58
N LEU A 39 3.70 -3.16 9.46
CA LEU A 39 3.34 -2.01 10.29
C LEU A 39 4.44 -1.67 11.31
N ILE A 40 4.98 -2.69 11.99
CA ILE A 40 6.10 -2.53 12.94
C ILE A 40 7.33 -1.95 12.23
N LEU A 41 7.68 -2.53 11.07
CA LEU A 41 8.81 -2.06 10.28
C LEU A 41 8.59 -0.62 9.82
N GLY A 42 7.39 -0.29 9.32
CA GLY A 42 7.03 1.09 8.95
C GLY A 42 7.18 2.07 10.10
N LEU A 43 6.73 1.73 11.31
CA LEU A 43 6.91 2.53 12.52
C LEU A 43 8.38 2.75 12.88
N ILE A 44 9.19 1.69 12.79
CA ILE A 44 10.64 1.77 13.01
C ILE A 44 11.28 2.71 12.00
N LEU A 45 10.91 2.62 10.72
CA LEU A 45 11.41 3.53 9.69
C LEU A 45 11.00 4.98 9.96
N VAL A 46 9.74 5.23 10.34
CA VAL A 46 9.31 6.60 10.71
C VAL A 46 10.15 7.11 11.89
N GLY A 47 10.37 6.28 12.92
CA GLY A 47 11.22 6.63 14.06
C GLY A 47 12.67 6.94 13.66
N LEU A 48 13.26 6.11 12.78
CA LEU A 48 14.60 6.36 12.23
C LEU A 48 14.66 7.64 11.38
N GLY A 49 13.59 7.95 10.64
CA GLY A 49 13.49 9.21 9.90
C GLY A 49 13.48 10.43 10.82
N VAL A 50 12.80 10.34 11.97
CA VAL A 50 12.79 11.40 12.98
C VAL A 50 14.16 11.57 13.62
N THR A 51 14.90 10.49 13.90
CA THR A 51 16.27 10.62 14.40
C THR A 51 17.24 11.13 13.33
N ALA A 52 17.00 10.81 12.06
CA ALA A 52 17.75 11.37 10.94
C ALA A 52 17.61 12.89 10.81
N LEU A 53 16.51 13.48 11.30
CA LEU A 53 16.32 14.94 11.35
C LEU A 53 17.41 15.66 12.16
N VAL A 54 17.86 15.04 13.26
CA VAL A 54 18.92 15.59 14.12
C VAL A 54 20.25 15.68 13.37
N ARG A 55 20.52 14.70 12.49
CA ARG A 55 21.72 14.67 11.65
C ARG A 55 21.56 15.42 10.34
N LEU A 56 20.34 15.82 9.97
CA LEU A 56 20.08 16.40 8.65
C LEU A 56 20.88 17.69 8.40
N GLY A 57 21.12 18.49 9.44
CA GLY A 57 21.95 19.70 9.35
C GLY A 57 23.40 19.43 8.92
N ASP A 58 24.02 18.39 9.49
CA ASP A 58 25.38 17.96 9.11
C ASP A 58 25.44 17.48 7.65
N TRP A 59 24.39 16.78 7.20
CA TRP A 59 24.34 16.19 5.87
C TRP A 59 24.11 17.23 4.78
N VAL A 60 23.30 18.25 5.08
CA VAL A 60 23.04 19.37 4.16
C VAL A 60 24.32 20.13 3.84
N GLY A 61 25.20 20.33 4.83
CA GLY A 61 26.49 20.99 4.64
C GLY A 61 27.48 20.16 3.81
N ASN A 62 27.43 18.84 3.91
CA ASN A 62 28.42 17.94 3.30
C ASN A 62 28.02 17.39 1.92
N TYR A 63 26.73 17.18 1.67
CA TYR A 63 26.21 16.54 0.45
C TYR A 63 25.30 17.45 -0.41
N GLY A 64 24.93 18.62 0.11
CA GLY A 64 24.04 19.57 -0.55
C GLY A 64 22.57 19.38 -0.18
N SER A 65 21.88 20.50 0.04
CA SER A 65 20.51 20.55 0.55
C SER A 65 19.48 19.83 -0.32
N VAL A 66 19.59 19.95 -1.65
CA VAL A 66 18.60 19.41 -2.59
C VAL A 66 18.55 17.89 -2.53
N LEU A 67 19.70 17.23 -2.54
CA LEU A 67 19.78 15.76 -2.50
C LEU A 67 19.23 15.21 -1.18
N VAL A 68 19.61 15.85 -0.06
CA VAL A 68 19.22 15.42 1.28
C VAL A 68 17.72 15.58 1.49
N VAL A 69 17.14 16.71 1.09
CA VAL A 69 15.69 16.95 1.21
C VAL A 69 14.91 15.97 0.33
N LEU A 70 15.34 15.75 -0.92
CA LEU A 70 14.66 14.84 -1.83
C LEU A 70 14.69 13.39 -1.33
N ALA A 71 15.85 12.91 -0.89
CA ALA A 71 16.00 11.59 -0.31
C ALA A 71 15.15 11.41 0.97
N TYR A 72 15.13 12.44 1.83
CA TYR A 72 14.33 12.44 3.05
C TYR A 72 12.82 12.37 2.75
N VAL A 73 12.34 13.13 1.78
CA VAL A 73 10.93 13.11 1.35
C VAL A 73 10.55 11.73 0.79
N LEU A 74 11.39 11.14 -0.07
CA LEU A 74 11.18 9.79 -0.61
C LEU A 74 11.12 8.73 0.49
N TYR A 75 12.04 8.81 1.44
CA TYR A 75 12.08 7.93 2.59
C TYR A 75 10.80 8.02 3.43
N MET A 76 10.40 9.25 3.78
CA MET A 76 9.19 9.47 4.57
C MET A 76 7.92 9.06 3.82
N ALA A 77 7.83 9.32 2.52
CA ALA A 77 6.71 8.88 1.70
C ALA A 77 6.60 7.35 1.67
N ALA A 78 7.72 6.65 1.52
CA ALA A 78 7.74 5.18 1.57
C ALA A 78 7.34 4.65 2.95
N ALA A 79 7.91 5.21 4.03
CA ALA A 79 7.61 4.79 5.39
C ALA A 79 6.13 5.00 5.76
N VAL A 80 5.58 6.19 5.47
CA VAL A 80 4.16 6.51 5.69
C VAL A 80 3.26 5.59 4.88
N ARG A 81 3.60 5.33 3.61
CA ARG A 81 2.80 4.43 2.76
C ARG A 81 2.82 3.00 3.28
N LEU A 82 3.95 2.54 3.81
CA LEU A 82 4.08 1.22 4.44
C LEU A 82 3.23 1.12 5.70
N VAL A 83 3.24 2.15 6.55
CA VAL A 83 2.41 2.23 7.76
C VAL A 83 0.92 2.28 7.41
N LEU A 84 0.52 3.11 6.43
CA LEU A 84 -0.87 3.18 5.99
C LEU A 84 -1.36 1.83 5.49
N TRP A 85 -0.58 1.15 4.65
CA TRP A 85 -0.95 -0.15 4.12
C TRP A 85 -1.09 -1.18 5.25
N GLY A 86 -0.11 -1.28 6.15
CA GLY A 86 -0.20 -2.18 7.30
C GLY A 86 -1.41 -1.88 8.19
N ALA A 87 -1.69 -0.60 8.45
CA ALA A 87 -2.84 -0.18 9.26
C ALA A 87 -4.17 -0.53 8.60
N ILE A 88 -4.31 -0.30 7.29
CA ILE A 88 -5.51 -0.65 6.53
C ILE A 88 -5.73 -2.18 6.55
N THR A 89 -4.69 -2.98 6.31
CA THR A 89 -4.81 -4.44 6.32
C THR A 89 -5.16 -4.97 7.72
N VAL A 90 -4.52 -4.48 8.78
CA VAL A 90 -4.86 -4.85 10.17
C VAL A 90 -6.29 -4.44 10.53
N TRP A 91 -6.71 -3.23 10.15
CA TRP A 91 -8.07 -2.76 10.40
C TRP A 91 -9.12 -3.58 9.64
N SER A 92 -8.81 -3.98 8.40
CA SER A 92 -9.68 -4.83 7.59
C SER A 92 -9.84 -6.24 8.17
N LEU A 93 -8.79 -6.75 8.82
CA LEU A 93 -8.78 -8.06 9.47
C LEU A 93 -9.62 -8.04 10.75
N HIS A 94 -9.57 -6.95 11.53
CA HIS A 94 -10.35 -6.82 12.76
C HIS A 94 -11.85 -6.59 12.52
N ARG A 95 -12.24 -6.11 11.32
CA ARG A 95 -13.64 -5.78 10.97
C ARG A 95 -14.42 -6.93 10.32
N ARG A 96 -13.79 -8.09 10.09
CA ARG A 96 -14.44 -9.33 9.63
C ARG A 96 -14.76 -10.23 10.81
#